data_AF-A0A8J1UVE5-F1
#
_entry.id   AF-A0A8J1UVE5-F1
#
_cell.length_a   1.000
_cell.length_b   1.000
_cell.length_c   1.000
_cell.angle_alpha   90.00
_cell.angle_beta   90.00
_cell.angle_gamma   90.00
#
_symmetry.space_group_name_H-M   'P 1'
#
loop_
_entity.id
_entity.type
_entity.pdbx_description
1 polymer ?
#
loop_
_entity_poly.entity_id
_entity_poly.type
_entity_poly.pdbx_seq_one_letter_code
_entity_poly.pdbx_strand_id
1 'polypeptide(L)'
;GKTWCAPIGTRTEIDYEPHQVAPLWQPPNNRSLEDWLVNNGQTQEEWQKVQDMMGQIQHLDCLSRDGCLDDGPMSISNTEPTISDLMDDDIILNMEQAMFLLEQMQSRQKRKVHNFDRFPTKKWSSNKPIKYKFNGQHSVYQMTKIRGALSHWQEQTCLSFEEVHRNQIVPGSHIIFVKRTGCSSYYGQQVRVTPQPISLGANCI
;
A
#
# COMPACT_ATOMS: atom_id res chain seq x y z
N GLY A 1 19.59 1.03 -24.45
CA GLY A 1 19.37 2.43 -24.05
C GLY A 1 19.43 2.53 -22.55
N LYS A 2 20.43 3.22 -22.00
CA LYS A 2 20.48 3.65 -20.61
C LYS A 2 20.80 5.15 -20.64
N THR A 3 19.77 5.99 -20.70
CA THR A 3 19.92 7.45 -20.88
C THR A 3 19.50 8.26 -19.65
N TRP A 4 19.22 7.63 -18.50
CA TRP A 4 18.63 8.33 -17.36
C TRP A 4 19.25 8.05 -15.98
N CYS A 5 20.45 7.47 -15.89
CA CYS A 5 21.11 7.31 -14.58
C CYS A 5 22.64 7.51 -14.67
N ALA A 6 23.17 8.33 -13.75
CA ALA A 6 24.58 8.42 -13.42
C ALA A 6 25.02 7.24 -12.52
N PRO A 7 26.30 6.86 -12.48
CA PRO A 7 26.75 5.61 -11.86
C PRO A 7 26.79 5.70 -10.34
N ILE A 8 26.35 4.65 -9.64
CA ILE A 8 26.60 4.45 -8.20
C ILE A 8 27.20 3.06 -7.99
N GLY A 9 28.22 3.03 -7.13
CA GLY A 9 29.18 1.95 -6.90
C GLY A 9 28.67 0.67 -6.22
N THR A 10 29.63 -0.21 -6.01
CA THR A 10 29.48 -1.65 -5.74
C THR A 10 28.93 -1.99 -4.35
N ARG A 11 28.08 -3.01 -4.36
CA ARG A 11 27.34 -3.67 -3.27
C ARG A 11 28.26 -4.50 -2.36
N THR A 12 28.02 -4.45 -1.05
CA THR A 12 28.57 -5.42 -0.08
C THR A 12 27.54 -6.51 0.23
N GLU A 13 27.99 -7.76 0.28
CA GLU A 13 27.22 -8.92 0.75
C GLU A 13 26.90 -8.80 2.24
N ILE A 14 25.72 -9.26 2.65
CA ILE A 14 25.29 -9.33 4.05
C ILE A 14 25.18 -10.81 4.39
N ASP A 15 26.03 -11.28 5.30
CA ASP A 15 25.99 -12.62 5.87
C ASP A 15 24.79 -12.77 6.80
N TYR A 16 24.04 -13.87 6.63
CA TYR A 16 22.84 -14.18 7.41
C TYR A 16 23.22 -15.08 8.59
N GLU A 17 23.39 -14.50 9.77
CA GLU A 17 23.57 -15.25 11.02
C GLU A 17 22.20 -15.72 11.56
N PRO A 18 22.02 -17.02 11.88
CA PRO A 18 20.81 -17.48 12.55
C PRO A 18 21.06 -17.42 14.04
N HIS A 19 20.30 -16.65 14.83
CA HIS A 19 19.81 -17.03 16.17
C HIS A 19 18.96 -15.91 16.78
N GLN A 20 17.94 -16.35 17.53
CA GLN A 20 16.89 -15.60 18.24
C GLN A 20 15.68 -15.21 17.39
N VAL A 21 14.58 -15.95 17.58
CA VAL A 21 13.23 -15.63 17.07
C VAL A 21 12.75 -14.39 17.81
N ALA A 22 13.29 -13.24 17.42
CA ALA A 22 12.94 -11.96 17.99
C ALA A 22 11.45 -11.70 17.74
N PRO A 23 10.72 -11.00 18.64
CA PRO A 23 9.26 -10.84 18.57
C PRO A 23 8.80 -10.23 17.23
N LEU A 24 7.54 -10.44 16.87
CA LEU A 24 6.96 -9.86 15.64
C LEU A 24 7.01 -8.33 15.76
N TRP A 25 7.22 -7.62 14.65
CA TRP A 25 7.13 -6.17 14.65
C TRP A 25 5.78 -5.73 15.25
N GLN A 26 5.82 -4.75 16.14
CA GLN A 26 4.62 -4.20 16.78
C GLN A 26 4.36 -2.78 16.26
N PRO A 27 3.08 -2.40 16.07
CA PRO A 27 2.73 -1.08 15.61
C PRO A 27 3.10 0.00 16.64
N PRO A 28 3.43 1.22 16.19
CA PRO A 28 3.64 2.35 17.10
C PRO A 28 2.35 2.70 17.86
N ASN A 29 2.49 3.35 19.02
CA ASN A 29 1.39 3.92 19.82
C ASN A 29 0.47 2.92 20.57
N ASN A 30 1.00 1.79 21.05
CA ASN A 30 0.28 0.79 21.87
C ASN A 30 -1.01 0.21 21.25
N ARG A 31 -1.22 0.37 19.95
CA ARG A 31 -2.35 -0.27 19.25
C ARG A 31 -2.11 -1.76 19.13
N SER A 32 -3.17 -2.56 19.10
CA SER A 32 -3.02 -3.97 18.73
C SER A 32 -2.58 -4.07 17.27
N LEU A 33 -1.88 -5.15 16.92
CA LEU A 33 -1.50 -5.41 15.52
C LEU A 33 -2.75 -5.52 14.63
N GLU A 34 -3.82 -6.14 15.15
CA GLU A 34 -5.06 -6.32 14.41
C GLU A 34 -5.73 -4.98 14.09
N ASP A 35 -5.91 -4.11 15.09
CA ASP A 35 -6.48 -2.77 14.88
C ASP A 35 -5.62 -1.95 13.91
N TRP A 36 -4.29 -2.06 14.01
CA TRP A 36 -3.41 -1.35 13.08
C TRP A 36 -3.57 -1.85 11.63
N LEU A 37 -3.72 -3.17 11.45
CA LEU A 37 -3.92 -3.78 10.14
C LEU A 37 -5.27 -3.42 9.56
N VAL A 38 -6.36 -3.47 10.35
CA VAL A 38 -7.72 -3.09 9.91
C VAL A 38 -7.71 -1.69 9.28
N ASN A 39 -7.04 -0.75 9.93
CA ASN A 39 -7.06 0.68 9.59
C ASN A 39 -5.91 1.08 8.66
N ASN A 40 -5.07 0.11 8.27
CA ASN A 40 -3.84 0.33 7.51
C ASN A 40 -2.91 1.40 8.14
N GLY A 41 -2.88 1.49 9.47
CA GLY A 41 -2.08 2.44 10.23
C GLY A 41 -2.65 3.86 10.36
N GLN A 42 -3.85 4.13 9.86
CA GLN A 42 -4.57 5.40 10.08
C GLN A 42 -5.41 5.37 11.37
N THR A 43 -5.96 6.51 11.79
CA THR A 43 -7.01 6.52 12.83
C THR A 43 -8.29 5.87 12.28
N GLN A 44 -9.12 5.29 13.15
CA GLN A 44 -10.41 4.70 12.74
C GLN A 44 -11.31 5.74 12.05
N GLU A 45 -11.31 6.98 12.56
CA GLU A 45 -12.11 8.07 12.02
C GLU A 45 -11.63 8.50 10.62
N GLU A 46 -10.32 8.65 10.41
CA GLU A 46 -9.76 8.95 9.08
C GLU A 46 -10.04 7.80 8.10
N TRP A 47 -9.86 6.56 8.54
CA TRP A 47 -10.10 5.38 7.72
C TRP A 47 -11.55 5.30 7.26
N GLN A 48 -12.52 5.52 8.16
CA GLN A 48 -13.94 5.53 7.80
C GLN A 48 -14.26 6.62 6.76
N LYS A 49 -13.75 7.85 6.95
CA LYS A 49 -13.94 8.93 5.97
C LYS A 49 -13.38 8.58 4.60
N VAL A 50 -12.22 7.93 4.55
CA VAL A 50 -11.62 7.47 3.30
C VAL A 50 -12.50 6.41 2.64
N GLN A 51 -13.00 5.43 3.39
CA GLN A 51 -13.91 4.39 2.88
C GLN A 51 -15.20 5.00 2.32
N ASP A 52 -15.81 5.96 3.03
CA ASP A 52 -17.03 6.63 2.57
C ASP A 52 -16.78 7.38 1.24
N MET A 53 -15.63 8.05 1.09
CA MET A 53 -15.26 8.72 -0.15
C MET A 53 -14.95 7.73 -1.28
N MET A 54 -14.28 6.62 -0.98
CA MET A 54 -14.02 5.54 -1.95
C MET A 54 -15.33 4.98 -2.50
N GLY A 55 -16.32 4.73 -1.65
CA GLY A 55 -17.66 4.28 -2.07
C GLY A 55 -18.35 5.30 -2.99
N GLN A 56 -18.22 6.60 -2.71
CA GLN A 56 -18.74 7.65 -3.59
C GLN A 56 -18.01 7.69 -4.94
N ILE A 57 -16.69 7.55 -4.94
CA ILE A 57 -15.86 7.48 -6.16
C ILE A 57 -16.30 6.28 -7.02
N GLN A 58 -16.44 5.10 -6.42
CA GLN A 58 -16.90 3.90 -7.13
C GLN A 58 -18.29 4.12 -7.73
N HIS A 59 -19.23 4.67 -6.96
CA HIS A 59 -20.57 4.99 -7.45
C HIS A 59 -20.54 5.95 -8.64
N LEU A 60 -19.75 7.02 -8.57
CA LEU A 60 -19.62 7.99 -9.67
C LEU A 60 -18.92 7.38 -10.91
N ASP A 61 -17.94 6.48 -10.76
CA ASP A 61 -17.32 5.78 -11.90
C ASP A 61 -18.34 4.88 -12.58
N CYS A 62 -19.15 4.19 -11.75
CA CYS A 62 -20.25 3.35 -12.19
C CYS A 62 -21.22 4.15 -13.07
N LEU A 63 -21.74 5.28 -12.57
CA LEU A 63 -22.66 6.14 -13.33
C LEU A 63 -22.07 6.70 -14.63
N SER A 64 -20.74 6.78 -14.73
CA SER A 64 -20.05 7.25 -15.93
C SER A 64 -19.81 6.16 -16.97
N ARG A 65 -19.96 4.87 -16.64
CA ARG A 65 -19.79 3.72 -17.54
C ARG A 65 -21.17 3.11 -17.78
N ASP A 66 -21.67 3.15 -19.01
CA ASP A 66 -22.92 2.49 -19.39
C ASP A 66 -22.83 0.98 -19.09
N GLY A 67 -23.30 0.53 -17.92
CA GLY A 67 -23.16 -0.87 -17.52
C GLY A 67 -23.43 -1.24 -16.06
N CYS A 68 -23.81 -0.32 -15.18
CA CYS A 68 -24.20 -0.70 -13.83
C CYS A 68 -25.62 -1.25 -13.86
N LEU A 69 -25.78 -2.54 -13.52
CA LEU A 69 -27.08 -3.09 -13.18
C LEU A 69 -27.61 -2.25 -12.00
N ASP A 70 -28.79 -1.66 -12.22
CA ASP A 70 -29.56 -0.92 -11.23
C ASP A 70 -30.13 -1.92 -10.21
N ASP A 71 -29.26 -2.60 -9.46
CA ASP A 71 -29.66 -3.09 -8.17
C ASP A 71 -29.82 -1.84 -7.31
N GLY A 72 -31.09 -1.44 -7.15
CA GLY A 72 -31.52 -0.25 -6.43
C GLY A 72 -30.93 -0.13 -5.03
N PRO A 73 -31.34 0.91 -4.26
CA PRO A 73 -30.59 1.43 -3.11
C PRO A 73 -30.03 0.28 -2.30
N MET A 74 -28.69 0.15 -2.34
CA MET A 74 -27.90 -0.84 -1.61
C MET A 74 -28.66 -1.21 -0.37
N SER A 75 -29.35 -2.35 -0.41
CA SER A 75 -30.19 -2.73 0.70
C SER A 75 -29.27 -2.71 1.88
N ILE A 76 -29.54 -1.83 2.85
CA ILE A 76 -28.91 -1.87 4.14
C ILE A 76 -29.43 -3.16 4.75
N SER A 77 -28.83 -4.28 4.37
CA SER A 77 -28.87 -5.48 5.17
C SER A 77 -28.32 -5.02 6.50
N ASN A 78 -29.12 -5.16 7.56
CA ASN A 78 -28.72 -4.82 8.93
C ASN A 78 -27.55 -5.67 9.46
N THR A 79 -26.87 -6.42 8.59
CA THR A 79 -25.54 -6.96 8.81
C THR A 79 -24.55 -5.84 8.55
N GLU A 80 -23.83 -5.42 9.58
CA GLU A 80 -22.62 -4.60 9.41
C GLU A 80 -21.84 -5.15 8.21
N PRO A 81 -21.51 -4.32 7.20
CA PRO A 81 -20.65 -4.79 6.11
C PRO A 81 -19.40 -5.36 6.77
N THR A 82 -19.14 -6.66 6.58
CA THR A 82 -17.92 -7.21 7.15
C THR A 82 -16.76 -6.51 6.47
N ILE A 83 -15.68 -6.25 7.21
CA ILE A 83 -14.46 -5.61 6.69
C ILE A 83 -13.98 -6.30 5.39
N SER A 84 -14.34 -7.57 5.19
CA SER A 84 -14.04 -8.35 3.99
C SER A 84 -14.82 -7.93 2.74
N ASP A 85 -16.04 -7.42 2.85
CA ASP A 85 -16.93 -7.11 1.72
C ASP A 85 -16.66 -5.71 1.12
N LEU A 86 -15.85 -4.89 1.81
CA LEU A 86 -15.42 -3.55 1.39
C LEU A 86 -13.99 -3.54 0.80
N MET A 87 -13.37 -4.71 0.59
CA MET A 87 -11.94 -4.86 0.32
C MET A 87 -11.59 -5.28 -1.13
N ASP A 88 -12.45 -4.98 -2.11
CA ASP A 88 -12.17 -5.25 -3.53
C ASP A 88 -11.32 -4.16 -4.23
N ASP A 89 -10.84 -3.16 -3.50
CA ASP A 89 -9.92 -2.17 -4.07
C ASP A 89 -8.46 -2.55 -3.80
N ASP A 90 -7.72 -2.81 -4.89
CA ASP A 90 -6.28 -3.05 -4.91
C ASP A 90 -5.45 -1.79 -4.60
N ILE A 91 -6.11 -0.64 -4.58
CA ILE A 91 -5.53 0.68 -4.32
C ILE A 91 -6.17 1.32 -3.09
N ILE A 92 -5.32 1.66 -2.12
CA ILE A 92 -5.70 2.42 -0.94
C ILE A 92 -5.32 3.89 -1.13
N LEU A 93 -6.28 4.79 -0.94
CA LEU A 93 -6.04 6.23 -0.96
C LEU A 93 -5.90 6.77 0.46
N ASN A 94 -5.14 7.86 0.63
CA ASN A 94 -5.27 8.71 1.81
C ASN A 94 -6.40 9.73 1.63
N MET A 95 -6.76 10.44 2.69
CA MET A 95 -7.84 11.43 2.67
C MET A 95 -7.67 12.50 1.59
N GLU A 96 -6.46 13.06 1.43
CA GLU A 96 -6.16 14.07 0.42
C GLU A 96 -6.34 13.54 -1.02
N GLN A 97 -5.93 12.29 -1.27
CA GLN A 97 -6.06 11.62 -2.56
C GLN A 97 -7.51 11.30 -2.88
N ALA A 98 -8.28 10.79 -1.90
CA ALA A 98 -9.69 10.48 -2.06
C ALA A 98 -10.51 11.76 -2.32
N MET A 99 -10.29 12.82 -1.54
CA MET A 99 -10.94 14.12 -1.75
C MET A 99 -10.65 14.67 -3.16
N PHE A 100 -9.37 14.69 -3.56
CA PHE A 100 -8.98 15.18 -4.87
C PHE A 100 -9.64 14.38 -6.01
N LEU A 101 -9.70 13.06 -5.89
CA LEU A 101 -10.32 12.21 -6.91
C LEU A 101 -11.83 12.45 -6.99
N LEU A 102 -12.50 12.59 -5.85
CA LEU A 102 -13.93 12.89 -5.79
C LEU A 102 -14.26 14.21 -6.49
N GLU A 103 -13.50 15.28 -6.22
CA GLU A 103 -13.65 16.58 -6.89
C GLU A 103 -13.44 16.49 -8.42
N GLN A 104 -12.45 15.70 -8.86
CA GLN A 104 -12.18 15.50 -10.28
C GLN A 104 -13.33 14.78 -10.99
N MET A 105 -13.94 13.79 -10.34
CA MET A 105 -15.07 13.04 -10.91
C MET A 105 -16.33 13.90 -11.02
N GLN A 106 -16.61 14.73 -10.01
CA GLN A 106 -17.73 15.67 -10.05
C GLN A 106 -17.59 16.72 -11.16
N SER A 107 -16.36 17.15 -11.46
CA SER A 107 -16.09 18.18 -12.47
C SER A 107 -16.02 17.68 -13.93
N ARG A 108 -16.30 16.39 -14.19
CA ARG A 108 -16.18 15.72 -15.51
C ARG A 108 -14.81 15.88 -16.18
N GLN A 109 -13.76 16.22 -15.41
CA GLN A 109 -12.42 16.29 -15.96
C GLN A 109 -11.87 14.88 -16.17
N LYS A 110 -11.17 14.66 -17.29
CA LYS A 110 -10.55 13.36 -17.57
C LYS A 110 -9.62 12.99 -16.42
N ARG A 111 -9.81 11.78 -15.88
CA ARG A 111 -9.00 11.13 -14.85
C ARG A 111 -7.51 11.30 -15.17
N LYS A 112 -6.85 12.25 -14.51
CA LYS A 112 -5.40 12.25 -14.41
C LYS A 112 -5.06 11.60 -13.08
N VAL A 113 -4.47 10.41 -13.16
CA VAL A 113 -3.75 9.83 -12.03
C VAL A 113 -2.82 10.93 -11.51
N HIS A 114 -2.97 11.22 -10.22
CA HIS A 114 -2.38 12.34 -9.50
C HIS A 114 -1.01 12.74 -10.04
N ASN A 115 -0.84 14.00 -10.47
CA ASN A 115 0.44 14.44 -11.00
C ASN A 115 1.47 14.48 -9.87
N PHE A 116 2.45 13.57 -9.89
CA PHE A 116 3.56 13.56 -8.93
C PHE A 116 4.40 14.86 -8.98
N ASP A 117 4.32 15.65 -10.06
CA ASP A 117 4.91 17.00 -10.10
C ASP A 117 4.26 17.93 -9.07
N ARG A 118 2.96 17.75 -8.80
CA ARG A 118 2.21 18.54 -7.83
C ARG A 118 2.40 18.03 -6.40
N PHE A 119 2.73 16.75 -6.24
CA PHE A 119 2.91 16.10 -4.94
C PHE A 119 4.18 15.23 -4.91
N PRO A 120 5.37 15.86 -4.97
CA PRO A 120 6.64 15.14 -5.05
C PRO A 120 6.92 14.26 -3.82
N THR A 121 6.34 14.61 -2.67
CA THR A 121 6.43 13.84 -1.41
C THR A 121 5.69 12.50 -1.46
N LYS A 122 4.84 12.28 -2.46
CA LYS A 122 4.14 11.00 -2.70
C LYS A 122 4.93 10.08 -3.63
N LYS A 123 6.09 10.50 -4.15
CA LYS A 123 6.94 9.67 -5.00
C LYS A 123 8.11 9.12 -4.19
N TRP A 124 8.31 7.81 -4.26
CA TRP A 124 9.51 7.19 -3.70
C TRP A 124 10.76 7.72 -4.39
N SER A 125 11.77 8.07 -3.59
CA SER A 125 13.04 8.56 -4.12
C SER A 125 13.75 7.45 -4.90
N SER A 126 14.15 7.73 -6.15
CA SER A 126 15.00 6.84 -6.94
C SER A 126 16.47 6.88 -6.52
N ASN A 127 16.87 7.85 -5.69
CA ASN A 127 18.27 8.06 -5.31
C ASN A 127 18.67 7.28 -4.05
N LYS A 128 17.72 6.63 -3.39
CA LYS A 128 17.93 5.85 -2.17
C LYS A 128 17.07 4.58 -2.24
N PRO A 129 17.55 3.45 -1.69
CA PRO A 129 16.75 2.24 -1.67
C PRO A 129 15.49 2.42 -0.82
N ILE A 130 14.37 1.92 -1.34
CA ILE A 130 13.13 1.78 -0.60
C ILE A 130 13.30 0.63 0.37
N LYS A 131 13.37 0.96 1.66
CA LYS A 131 13.46 -0.06 2.70
C LYS A 131 12.16 -0.83 2.82
N TYR A 132 12.26 -2.15 2.96
CA TYR A 132 11.10 -3.00 3.20
C TYR A 132 11.40 -4.11 4.20
N LYS A 133 10.35 -4.62 4.85
CA LYS A 133 10.43 -5.77 5.74
C LYS A 133 9.18 -6.63 5.67
N PHE A 134 9.31 -7.89 6.04
CA PHE A 134 8.18 -8.80 6.24
C PHE A 134 7.72 -8.74 7.69
N ASN A 135 6.41 -8.72 7.93
CA ASN A 135 5.87 -8.79 9.29
C ASN A 135 5.98 -10.19 9.92
N GLY A 136 6.34 -11.21 9.14
CA GLY A 136 6.51 -12.60 9.57
C GLY A 136 5.34 -13.53 9.28
N GLN A 137 4.26 -13.06 8.65
CA GLN A 137 3.09 -13.89 8.30
C GLN A 137 3.24 -14.62 6.94
N HIS A 138 4.14 -14.17 6.08
CA HIS A 138 4.44 -14.83 4.80
C HIS A 138 5.32 -16.06 5.01
N SER A 139 5.10 -17.12 4.22
CA SER A 139 6.01 -18.28 4.20
C SER A 139 7.32 -17.96 3.46
N VAL A 140 8.35 -18.78 3.64
CA VAL A 140 9.64 -18.64 2.92
C VAL A 140 9.43 -18.64 1.40
N TYR A 141 8.52 -19.47 0.89
CA TYR A 141 8.14 -19.48 -0.53
C TYR A 141 7.54 -18.14 -0.96
N GLN A 142 6.60 -17.60 -0.18
CA GLN A 142 5.97 -16.31 -0.47
C GLN A 142 6.96 -15.15 -0.42
N MET A 143 7.84 -15.11 0.60
CA MET A 143 8.90 -14.10 0.68
C MET A 143 9.85 -14.17 -0.53
N THR A 144 10.17 -15.38 -1.01
CA THR A 144 11.02 -15.58 -2.19
C THR A 144 10.36 -15.01 -3.46
N LYS A 145 9.05 -15.23 -3.63
CA LYS A 145 8.29 -14.64 -4.75
C LYS A 145 8.27 -13.12 -4.69
N ILE A 146 8.02 -12.55 -3.51
CA ILE A 146 8.03 -11.10 -3.29
C ILE A 146 9.41 -10.50 -3.60
N ARG A 147 10.50 -11.10 -3.11
CA ARG A 147 11.88 -10.69 -3.44
C ARG A 147 12.17 -10.76 -4.93
N GLY A 148 11.69 -11.81 -5.62
CA GLY A 148 11.80 -11.94 -7.07
C GLY A 148 11.09 -10.81 -7.82
N ALA A 149 9.88 -10.46 -7.41
CA ALA A 149 9.14 -9.34 -7.99
C ALA A 149 9.86 -8.00 -7.76
N LEU A 150 10.37 -7.75 -6.54
CA LEU A 150 11.16 -6.56 -6.26
C LEU A 150 12.42 -6.51 -7.13
N SER A 151 13.13 -7.63 -7.27
CA SER A 151 14.32 -7.73 -8.12
C SER A 151 14.01 -7.37 -9.58
N HIS A 152 12.90 -7.90 -10.12
CA HIS A 152 12.42 -7.54 -11.46
C HIS A 152 12.21 -6.03 -11.61
N TRP A 153 11.57 -5.37 -10.64
CA TRP A 153 11.38 -3.92 -10.67
C TRP A 153 12.71 -3.15 -10.64
N GLN A 154 13.70 -3.61 -9.88
CA GLN A 154 15.03 -2.97 -9.87
C GLN A 154 15.76 -3.10 -11.20
N GLU A 155 15.56 -4.20 -11.91
CA GLU A 155 16.19 -4.43 -13.20
C GLU A 155 15.58 -3.55 -14.30
N GLN A 156 14.29 -3.24 -14.19
CA GLN A 156 13.54 -2.51 -15.21
C GLN A 156 13.37 -1.01 -14.91
N THR A 157 13.69 -0.56 -13.69
CA THR A 157 13.48 0.83 -13.27
C THR A 157 14.70 1.40 -12.54
N CYS A 158 14.64 2.68 -12.16
CA CYS A 158 15.64 3.32 -11.32
C CYS A 158 15.36 3.14 -9.81
N LEU A 159 14.36 2.35 -9.43
CA LEU A 159 14.09 2.05 -8.03
C LEU A 159 15.04 0.96 -7.54
N SER A 160 15.46 1.08 -6.29
CA SER A 160 16.16 0.03 -5.56
C SER A 160 15.40 -0.28 -4.28
N PHE A 161 15.55 -1.49 -3.77
CA PHE A 161 14.90 -2.00 -2.57
C PHE A 161 15.95 -2.60 -1.64
N GLU A 162 15.79 -2.35 -0.35
CA GLU A 162 16.68 -2.87 0.69
C GLU A 162 15.81 -3.63 1.71
N GLU A 163 16.00 -4.94 1.78
CA GLU A 163 15.40 -5.72 2.85
C GLU A 163 16.10 -5.41 4.17
N VAL A 164 15.32 -5.03 5.18
CA VAL A 164 15.82 -4.84 6.53
C VAL A 164 15.28 -5.90 7.46
N HIS A 165 15.99 -6.13 8.56
CA HIS A 165 15.51 -7.07 9.57
C HIS A 165 14.14 -6.63 10.10
N ARG A 166 13.23 -7.59 10.37
CA ARG A 166 11.84 -7.29 10.75
C ARG A 166 11.71 -6.36 11.97
N ASN A 167 12.69 -6.44 12.87
CA ASN A 167 12.76 -5.64 14.10
C ASN A 167 13.65 -4.40 14.00
N GLN A 168 14.26 -4.16 12.85
CA GLN A 168 15.03 -2.95 12.64
C GLN A 168 14.10 -1.73 12.69
N ILE A 169 14.48 -0.76 13.52
CA ILE A 169 13.86 0.57 13.52
C ILE A 169 14.33 1.27 12.26
N VAL A 170 13.38 1.57 11.37
CA VAL A 170 13.65 2.27 10.12
C VAL A 170 13.15 3.70 10.26
N PRO A 171 14.04 4.70 10.19
CA PRO A 171 13.59 6.09 10.17
C PRO A 171 12.92 6.42 8.83
N GLY A 172 11.80 7.13 8.89
CA GLY A 172 11.06 7.59 7.71
C GLY A 172 10.15 6.52 7.08
N SER A 173 9.62 6.84 5.89
CA SER A 173 8.72 5.94 5.16
C SER A 173 9.46 4.70 4.67
N HIS A 174 8.86 3.54 4.92
CA HIS A 174 9.34 2.25 4.46
C HIS A 174 8.14 1.30 4.30
N ILE A 175 8.32 0.21 3.57
CA ILE A 175 7.26 -0.75 3.27
C ILE A 175 7.26 -1.87 4.33
N ILE A 176 6.08 -2.33 4.71
CA ILE A 176 5.89 -3.61 5.41
C ILE A 176 4.96 -4.52 4.62
N PHE A 177 5.44 -5.73 4.30
CA PHE A 177 4.59 -6.76 3.71
C PHE A 177 3.81 -7.47 4.82
N VAL A 178 2.49 -7.52 4.65
CA VAL A 178 1.55 -8.16 5.59
C VAL A 178 0.66 -9.16 4.84
N LYS A 179 0.15 -10.17 5.55
CA LYS A 179 -0.72 -11.18 4.96
C LYS A 179 -2.14 -10.97 5.48
N ARG A 180 -2.98 -10.28 4.71
CA ARG A 180 -4.42 -10.11 4.97
C ARG A 180 -5.24 -10.65 3.79
N THR A 181 -6.56 -10.63 3.90
CA THR A 181 -7.45 -10.87 2.75
C THR A 181 -7.22 -9.80 1.69
N GLY A 182 -7.24 -10.20 0.41
CA GLY A 182 -7.05 -9.30 -0.72
C GLY A 182 -5.60 -8.91 -1.02
N CYS A 183 -5.43 -8.23 -2.16
CA CYS A 183 -4.16 -7.72 -2.65
C CYS A 183 -4.28 -6.21 -2.71
N SER A 184 -3.60 -5.46 -1.85
CA SER A 184 -3.78 -4.01 -1.81
C SER A 184 -2.53 -3.24 -1.38
N SER A 185 -2.41 -2.02 -1.87
CA SER A 185 -1.33 -1.10 -1.51
C SER A 185 -1.79 0.35 -1.54
N TYR A 186 -1.14 1.19 -0.76
CA TYR A 186 -1.33 2.63 -0.90
C TYR A 186 -0.79 3.16 -2.23
N TYR A 187 -1.49 4.12 -2.83
CA TYR A 187 -0.99 4.84 -3.99
C TYR A 187 0.20 5.76 -3.61
N GLY A 188 1.39 5.43 -4.10
CA GLY A 188 2.62 6.19 -3.85
C GLY A 188 3.15 6.06 -2.41
N GLN A 189 4.07 6.95 -2.05
CA GLN A 189 4.64 7.07 -0.71
C GLN A 189 3.69 7.81 0.23
N GLN A 190 3.44 7.21 1.40
CA GLN A 190 2.64 7.78 2.47
C GLN A 190 3.54 8.22 3.62
N VAL A 191 3.71 9.54 3.78
CA VAL A 191 4.59 10.10 4.84
C VAL A 191 4.01 9.89 6.24
N ARG A 192 2.67 9.90 6.36
CA ARG A 192 1.96 9.75 7.64
C ARG A 192 1.71 8.29 8.04
N VAL A 193 1.90 7.35 7.12
CA VAL A 193 1.71 5.91 7.35
C VAL A 193 3.07 5.24 7.25
N THR A 194 3.75 5.09 8.40
CA THR A 194 5.05 4.40 8.46
C THR A 194 5.08 3.38 9.60
N PRO A 195 5.44 2.11 9.32
CA PRO A 195 5.59 1.53 7.99
C PRO A 195 4.30 1.58 7.15
N GLN A 196 4.45 1.66 5.84
CA GLN A 196 3.35 1.60 4.88
C GLN A 196 3.04 0.13 4.53
N PRO A 197 1.83 -0.38 4.81
CA PRO A 197 1.50 -1.76 4.52
C PRO A 197 1.29 -2.01 3.02
N ILE A 198 1.77 -3.16 2.56
CA ILE A 198 1.31 -3.82 1.33
C ILE A 198 0.71 -5.16 1.74
N SER A 199 -0.58 -5.33 1.48
CA SER A 199 -1.30 -6.57 1.77
C SER A 199 -1.17 -7.53 0.60
N LEU A 200 -0.63 -8.72 0.87
CA LEU A 200 -0.58 -9.82 -0.08
C LEU A 200 -1.14 -11.08 0.59
N GLY A 201 -2.43 -11.32 0.37
CA GLY A 201 -3.15 -12.50 0.81
C GLY A 201 -2.78 -13.79 0.07
N ALA A 202 -3.49 -14.87 0.39
CA ALA A 202 -3.24 -16.20 -0.16
C ALA A 202 -3.35 -16.24 -1.70
N ASN A 203 -4.28 -15.47 -2.27
CA ASN A 203 -4.55 -15.46 -3.71
C ASN A 203 -3.71 -14.43 -4.48
N CYS A 204 -2.71 -13.81 -3.84
CA CYS A 204 -1.88 -12.75 -4.43
C CYS A 204 -0.47 -13.21 -4.85
N ILE A 205 -0.06 -14.44 -4.52
CA ILE A 205 1.34 -14.91 -4.62
C ILE A 205 1.44 -16.29 -5.28
#